data_AF-A0A0T0M9E6-F1
#
_entry.id   AF-A0A0T0M9E6-F1
#
_cell.length_a   1.000
_cell.length_b   1.000
_cell.length_c   1.000
_cell.angle_alpha   90.00
_cell.angle_beta   90.00
_cell.angle_gamma   90.00
#
_symmetry.space_group_name_H-M   'P 1'
#
loop_
_entity.id
_entity.type
_entity.pdbx_description
1 polymer ?
#
loop_
_entity_poly.entity_id
_entity_poly.type
_entity_poly.pdbx_seq_one_letter_code
_entity_poly.pdbx_strand_id
1 'polypeptide(L)'
;MNIFKTTKNSNPIKETINLNMMFLRYSWIILRLIIKYFSLILLVALVLFLTKKYVDYSSTVYLIFIIPILSLLILINLIVIYTRDYLKYKKKKGNFRTSNIVILTLFAISVLHFSVNYYMENKSVYLSANLNESNTKLFLYSDKTFKIAKYWNHGGDNILGKYELKNNILTLKKDDLEKISNFEITHRYNIFSKDRIITTDKKGFKNLIFD
;
A
#
# COMPACT_ATOMS: atom_id res chain seq x y z
N MET A 1 -26.59 -7.49 -59.08
CA MET A 1 -26.00 -8.30 -57.99
C MET A 1 -26.23 -7.55 -56.68
N ASN A 2 -27.36 -7.77 -56.02
CA ASN A 2 -27.73 -7.08 -54.78
C ASN A 2 -27.48 -8.01 -53.59
N ILE A 3 -26.46 -7.70 -52.80
CA ILE A 3 -26.15 -8.36 -51.53
C ILE A 3 -26.95 -7.65 -50.44
N PHE A 4 -28.18 -8.09 -50.17
CA PHE A 4 -28.91 -7.67 -48.97
C PHE A 4 -28.35 -8.40 -47.75
N LYS A 5 -27.49 -7.71 -46.99
CA LYS A 5 -27.14 -8.10 -45.61
C LYS A 5 -28.39 -7.95 -44.75
N THR A 6 -28.94 -9.06 -44.29
CA THR A 6 -29.97 -9.09 -43.26
C THR A 6 -29.37 -8.64 -41.93
N THR A 7 -29.68 -7.42 -41.52
CA THR A 7 -29.37 -6.94 -40.16
C THR A 7 -30.26 -7.70 -39.17
N LYS A 8 -29.65 -8.56 -38.37
CA LYS A 8 -30.30 -9.33 -37.31
C LYS A 8 -30.88 -8.33 -36.29
N ASN A 9 -32.21 -8.23 -36.25
CA ASN A 9 -32.93 -7.37 -35.33
C ASN A 9 -32.76 -7.92 -33.90
N SER A 10 -31.73 -7.49 -33.17
CA SER A 10 -31.54 -7.87 -31.77
C SER A 10 -32.45 -7.01 -30.90
N ASN A 11 -33.32 -7.66 -30.11
CA ASN A 11 -34.22 -6.96 -29.21
C ASN A 11 -33.43 -6.47 -27.98
N PRO A 12 -33.23 -5.15 -27.80
CA PRO A 12 -32.33 -4.59 -26.79
C PRO A 12 -32.75 -4.92 -25.35
N ILE A 13 -34.05 -5.18 -25.13
CA ILE A 13 -34.59 -5.61 -23.82
C ILE A 13 -34.11 -7.02 -23.48
N LYS A 14 -33.99 -7.91 -24.47
CA LYS A 14 -33.52 -9.28 -24.27
C LYS A 14 -32.02 -9.32 -23.97
N GLU A 15 -31.24 -8.43 -24.59
CA GLU A 15 -29.80 -8.29 -24.33
C GLU A 15 -29.51 -7.75 -22.93
N THR A 16 -30.24 -6.71 -22.50
CA THR A 16 -30.11 -6.13 -21.14
C THR A 16 -30.49 -7.12 -20.04
N ILE A 17 -31.57 -7.90 -20.21
CA ILE A 17 -31.94 -8.96 -19.25
C ILE A 17 -30.86 -10.06 -19.16
N ASN A 18 -30.29 -10.47 -20.30
CA ASN A 18 -29.20 -11.45 -20.32
C ASN A 18 -27.94 -10.94 -19.62
N LEU A 19 -27.58 -9.66 -19.83
CA LEU A 19 -26.45 -9.04 -19.13
C LEU A 19 -26.65 -9.02 -17.62
N ASN A 20 -27.84 -8.65 -17.15
CA ASN A 20 -28.16 -8.60 -15.72
C ASN A 20 -28.13 -9.99 -15.08
N MET A 21 -28.68 -11.00 -15.74
CA MET A 21 -28.60 -12.39 -15.26
C MET A 21 -27.16 -12.91 -15.23
N MET A 22 -26.36 -12.56 -16.23
CA MET A 22 -24.94 -12.92 -16.27
C MET A 22 -24.18 -12.27 -15.10
N PHE A 23 -24.40 -10.98 -14.84
CA PHE A 23 -23.79 -10.26 -13.72
C PHE A 23 -24.18 -10.86 -12.36
N LEU A 24 -25.46 -11.15 -12.14
CA LEU A 24 -25.94 -11.82 -10.92
C LEU A 24 -25.25 -13.17 -10.71
N ARG A 25 -25.13 -13.96 -11.78
CA ARG A 25 -24.46 -15.28 -11.70
C ARG A 25 -22.99 -15.15 -11.35
N TYR A 26 -22.26 -14.19 -11.93
CA TYR A 26 -20.86 -13.95 -11.57
C TYR A 26 -20.71 -13.46 -10.13
N SER A 27 -21.56 -12.53 -9.69
CA SER A 27 -21.57 -12.04 -8.31
C SER A 27 -21.75 -13.17 -7.30
N TRP A 28 -22.69 -14.08 -7.55
CA TRP A 28 -22.90 -15.27 -6.70
C TRP A 28 -21.70 -16.21 -6.65
N ILE A 29 -20.99 -16.41 -7.76
CA ILE A 29 -19.77 -17.22 -7.80
C ILE A 29 -18.67 -16.57 -6.96
N ILE A 30 -18.48 -15.25 -7.12
CA ILE A 30 -17.48 -14.48 -6.38
C ILE A 30 -17.78 -14.53 -4.88
N LEU A 31 -19.03 -14.32 -4.46
CA LEU A 31 -19.43 -14.37 -3.05
C LEU A 31 -19.14 -15.73 -2.41
N ARG A 32 -19.43 -16.83 -3.11
CA ARG A 32 -19.11 -18.18 -2.64
C ARG A 32 -17.60 -18.40 -2.47
N LEU A 33 -16.79 -17.84 -3.37
CA LEU A 33 -15.34 -17.89 -3.24
C LEU A 33 -14.87 -17.08 -2.03
N ILE A 34 -15.38 -15.85 -1.86
CA ILE A 34 -15.05 -15.00 -0.72
C ILE A 34 -15.35 -15.73 0.59
N ILE A 35 -16.55 -16.30 0.75
CA ILE A 35 -16.92 -17.05 1.96
C ILE A 35 -16.00 -18.26 2.16
N LYS A 36 -15.68 -19.01 1.08
CA LYS A 36 -14.83 -20.22 1.15
C LYS A 36 -13.40 -19.92 1.61
N TYR A 37 -12.86 -18.76 1.23
CA TYR A 37 -11.47 -18.35 1.51
C TYR A 37 -11.38 -17.15 2.46
N PHE A 38 -12.48 -16.79 3.13
CA PHE A 38 -12.59 -15.55 3.93
C PHE A 38 -11.48 -15.44 4.97
N SER A 39 -11.24 -16.52 5.73
CA SER A 39 -10.21 -16.54 6.77
C SER A 39 -8.81 -16.37 6.20
N LEU A 40 -8.49 -17.00 5.06
CA LEU A 40 -7.19 -16.83 4.39
C LEU A 40 -7.01 -15.40 3.87
N ILE A 41 -8.04 -14.86 3.20
CA ILE A 41 -8.03 -13.49 2.67
C ILE A 41 -7.84 -12.48 3.81
N LEU A 42 -8.56 -12.67 4.92
CA LEU A 42 -8.46 -11.83 6.11
C LEU A 42 -7.06 -11.87 6.71
N LEU A 43 -6.47 -13.06 6.87
CA LEU A 43 -5.12 -13.21 7.42
C LEU A 43 -4.07 -12.53 6.53
N VAL A 44 -4.15 -12.74 5.21
CA VAL A 44 -3.23 -12.08 4.26
C VAL A 44 -3.42 -10.56 4.32
N ALA A 45 -4.66 -10.07 4.27
CA ALA A 45 -4.93 -8.62 4.36
C ALA A 45 -4.39 -8.01 5.65
N LEU A 46 -4.48 -8.73 6.77
CA LEU A 46 -3.96 -8.29 8.06
C LEU A 46 -2.42 -8.24 8.06
N VAL A 47 -1.74 -9.23 7.45
CA VAL A 47 -0.27 -9.17 7.25
C VAL A 47 0.12 -7.97 6.40
N LEU A 48 -0.58 -7.72 5.29
CA LEU A 48 -0.30 -6.56 4.42
C LEU A 48 -0.50 -5.24 5.15
N PHE A 49 -1.54 -5.15 5.99
CA PHE A 49 -1.83 -3.97 6.81
C PHE A 49 -0.74 -3.71 7.86
N LEU A 50 -0.29 -4.75 8.57
CA LEU A 50 0.75 -4.61 9.60
C LEU A 50 2.12 -4.31 9.00
N THR A 51 2.47 -4.93 7.87
CA THR A 51 3.76 -4.71 7.20
C THR A 51 3.88 -3.32 6.58
N LYS A 52 2.76 -2.67 6.23
CA LYS A 52 2.77 -1.25 5.83
C LYS A 52 3.31 -0.33 6.92
N LYS A 53 3.03 -0.66 8.19
CA LYS A 53 3.47 0.11 9.35
C LYS A 53 4.85 -0.27 9.87
N TYR A 54 5.48 -1.32 9.33
CA TYR A 54 6.79 -1.79 9.80
C TYR A 54 7.87 -0.70 9.75
N VAL A 55 7.70 0.30 8.88
CA VAL A 55 8.59 1.46 8.76
C VAL A 55 8.47 2.40 9.98
N ASP A 56 7.32 2.44 10.67
CA ASP A 56 7.04 3.29 11.85
C ASP A 56 7.32 2.55 13.16
N TYR A 57 8.57 2.62 13.62
CA TYR A 57 9.09 1.93 14.80
C TYR A 57 8.29 2.15 16.10
N SER A 58 7.58 3.28 16.25
CA SER A 58 6.81 3.60 17.47
C SER A 58 5.64 2.64 17.73
N SER A 59 5.17 1.91 16.70
CA SER A 59 3.99 1.03 16.78
C SER A 59 4.30 -0.46 16.62
N THR A 60 5.58 -0.84 16.44
CA THR A 60 5.94 -2.11 15.78
C THR A 60 6.72 -3.12 16.60
N VAL A 61 7.09 -2.83 17.86
CA VAL A 61 7.80 -3.81 18.72
C VAL A 61 7.02 -5.11 18.84
N TYR A 62 5.69 -5.05 18.96
CA TYR A 62 4.84 -6.25 19.02
C TYR A 62 4.72 -6.99 17.67
N LEU A 63 5.03 -6.35 16.53
CA LEU A 63 4.93 -6.99 15.22
C LEU A 63 5.93 -8.14 15.07
N ILE A 64 7.05 -8.11 15.77
CA ILE A 64 8.05 -9.17 15.72
C ILE A 64 7.49 -10.52 16.20
N PHE A 65 6.51 -10.49 17.11
CA PHE A 65 5.81 -11.69 17.60
C PHE A 65 4.53 -11.97 16.80
N ILE A 66 3.80 -10.93 16.41
CA ILE A 66 2.52 -11.08 15.70
C ILE A 66 2.71 -11.66 14.28
N ILE A 67 3.73 -11.21 13.53
CA ILE A 67 3.96 -11.66 12.15
C ILE A 67 4.23 -13.17 12.05
N PRO A 68 5.11 -13.78 12.88
CA PRO A 68 5.28 -15.23 12.91
C PRO A 68 4.00 -16.00 13.22
N ILE A 69 3.20 -15.53 14.19
CA ILE A 69 1.93 -16.16 14.54
C ILE A 69 0.95 -16.13 13.37
N LEU A 70 0.82 -14.99 12.69
CA LEU A 70 -0.03 -14.86 11.50
C LEU A 70 0.45 -15.76 10.35
N SER A 71 1.77 -15.85 10.16
CA SER A 71 2.36 -16.73 9.15
C SER A 71 2.04 -18.20 9.42
N LEU A 72 2.10 -18.62 10.68
CA LEU A 72 1.69 -19.96 11.09
C LEU A 72 0.20 -20.21 10.86
N LEU A 73 -0.66 -19.25 11.18
CA LEU A 73 -2.11 -19.34 10.93
C LEU A 73 -2.42 -19.44 9.43
N ILE A 74 -1.72 -18.69 8.58
CA ILE A 74 -1.83 -18.80 7.11
C ILE A 74 -1.45 -20.21 6.67
N LEU A 75 -0.33 -20.76 7.17
CA LEU A 75 0.12 -22.10 6.82
C LEU A 75 -0.92 -23.17 7.20
N ILE A 76 -1.47 -23.10 8.41
CA ILE A 76 -2.55 -24.00 8.87
C ILE A 76 -3.76 -23.88 7.92
N ASN A 77 -4.14 -22.66 7.53
CA ASN A 77 -5.26 -22.43 6.63
C ASN A 77 -5.04 -23.06 5.26
N LEU A 78 -3.83 -22.91 4.70
CA LEU A 78 -3.43 -23.56 3.45
C LEU A 78 -3.53 -25.09 3.56
N ILE A 79 -3.02 -25.68 4.65
CA ILE A 79 -3.11 -27.14 4.88
C ILE A 79 -4.58 -27.60 4.91
N VAL A 80 -5.46 -26.88 5.61
CA VAL A 80 -6.90 -27.19 5.69
C VAL A 80 -7.56 -27.11 4.30
N ILE A 81 -7.27 -26.07 3.53
CA ILE A 81 -7.79 -25.89 2.16
C ILE A 81 -7.36 -27.06 1.26
N TYR A 82 -6.05 -27.38 1.25
CA TYR A 82 -5.51 -28.46 0.42
C TYR A 82 -6.03 -29.83 0.85
N THR A 83 -6.15 -30.09 2.15
CA THR A 83 -6.71 -31.34 2.67
C THR A 83 -8.17 -31.48 2.24
N ARG A 84 -8.97 -30.42 2.34
CA ARG A 84 -10.37 -30.43 1.89
C ARG A 84 -10.48 -30.69 0.39
N ASP A 85 -9.66 -30.04 -0.42
CA ASP A 85 -9.69 -30.22 -1.87
C ASP A 85 -9.19 -31.62 -2.27
N TYR A 86 -8.19 -32.16 -1.57
CA TYR A 86 -7.74 -33.54 -1.73
C TYR A 86 -8.85 -34.55 -1.42
N LEU A 87 -9.60 -34.37 -0.33
CA LEU A 87 -10.75 -35.22 0.01
C LEU A 87 -11.85 -35.14 -1.06
N LYS A 88 -12.11 -33.96 -1.64
CA LYS A 88 -13.07 -33.80 -2.74
C LYS A 88 -12.57 -34.45 -4.04
N TYR A 89 -11.28 -34.32 -4.33
CA TYR A 89 -10.63 -34.96 -5.47
C TYR A 89 -10.73 -36.49 -5.37
N LYS A 90 -10.43 -37.07 -4.20
CA LYS A 90 -10.58 -38.51 -3.94
C LYS A 90 -12.02 -39.00 -4.17
N LYS A 91 -13.03 -38.17 -3.86
CA LYS A 91 -14.45 -38.45 -4.12
C LYS A 91 -14.88 -38.16 -5.58
N LYS A 92 -13.95 -37.84 -6.50
CA LYS A 92 -14.21 -37.40 -7.88
C LYS A 92 -15.16 -36.20 -8.01
N LYS A 93 -15.25 -35.36 -6.96
CA LYS A 93 -16.17 -34.20 -6.87
C LYS A 93 -15.45 -32.85 -6.96
N GLY A 94 -14.18 -32.82 -7.34
CA GLY A 94 -13.44 -31.55 -7.40
C GLY A 94 -12.05 -31.67 -8.01
N ASN A 95 -11.43 -30.51 -8.20
CA ASN A 95 -10.04 -30.34 -8.60
C ASN A 95 -9.39 -29.25 -7.73
N PHE A 96 -8.07 -29.10 -7.86
CA PHE A 96 -7.29 -28.09 -7.14
C PHE A 96 -7.27 -26.73 -7.84
N ARG A 97 -7.84 -26.62 -9.05
CA ARG A 97 -7.67 -25.46 -9.93
C ARG A 97 -8.09 -24.16 -9.26
N THR A 98 -9.25 -24.14 -8.59
CA THR A 98 -9.75 -22.94 -7.92
C THR A 98 -8.86 -22.50 -6.75
N SER A 99 -8.41 -23.44 -5.91
CA SER A 99 -7.53 -23.09 -4.78
C SER A 99 -6.17 -22.63 -5.25
N ASN A 100 -5.59 -23.27 -6.27
CA ASN A 100 -4.32 -22.85 -6.86
C ASN A 100 -4.42 -21.41 -7.40
N ILE A 101 -5.49 -21.09 -8.14
CA ILE A 101 -5.70 -19.72 -8.64
C ILE A 101 -5.80 -18.72 -7.49
N VAL A 102 -6.60 -18.99 -6.45
CA VAL A 102 -6.75 -18.08 -5.31
C VAL A 102 -5.44 -17.87 -4.57
N ILE A 103 -4.71 -18.96 -4.30
CA ILE A 103 -3.43 -18.90 -3.59
C ILE A 103 -2.37 -18.15 -4.41
N LEU A 104 -2.27 -18.44 -5.71
CA LEU A 104 -1.36 -17.73 -6.61
C LEU A 104 -1.68 -16.23 -6.68
N THR A 105 -2.96 -15.86 -6.75
CA THR A 105 -3.38 -14.45 -6.74
C THR A 105 -2.99 -13.77 -5.43
N LEU A 106 -3.25 -14.39 -4.28
CA LEU A 106 -2.87 -13.84 -2.97
C LEU A 106 -1.35 -13.72 -2.82
N PHE A 107 -0.61 -14.72 -3.30
CA PHE A 107 0.84 -14.68 -3.33
C PHE A 107 1.37 -13.53 -4.21
N ALA A 108 0.84 -13.38 -5.43
CA ALA A 108 1.22 -12.29 -6.33
C ALA A 108 0.95 -10.90 -5.74
N ILE A 109 -0.21 -10.71 -5.09
CA ILE A 109 -0.55 -9.47 -4.36
C ILE A 109 0.46 -9.21 -3.24
N SER A 110 0.85 -10.26 -2.51
CA SER A 110 1.79 -10.15 -1.40
C SER A 110 3.19 -9.77 -1.89
N VAL A 111 3.68 -10.44 -2.94
CA VAL A 111 4.96 -10.10 -3.59
C VAL A 111 4.95 -8.66 -4.08
N LEU A 112 3.90 -8.23 -4.79
CA LEU A 112 3.77 -6.85 -5.26
C LEU A 112 3.83 -5.85 -4.10
N HIS A 113 3.11 -6.10 -3.01
CA HIS A 113 3.14 -5.25 -1.82
C HIS A 113 4.55 -5.14 -1.21
N PHE A 114 5.25 -6.27 -1.05
CA PHE A 114 6.63 -6.25 -0.54
C PHE A 114 7.59 -5.56 -1.49
N SER A 115 7.47 -5.77 -2.81
CA SER A 115 8.29 -5.06 -3.80
C SER A 115 8.05 -3.56 -3.78
N VAL A 116 6.79 -3.11 -3.64
CA VAL A 116 6.47 -1.69 -3.50
C VAL A 116 7.08 -1.13 -2.21
N ASN A 117 6.95 -1.81 -1.08
CA ASN A 117 7.53 -1.34 0.17
C ASN A 117 9.06 -1.27 0.10
N TYR A 118 9.70 -2.29 -0.46
CA TYR A 118 11.15 -2.33 -0.66
C TYR A 118 11.62 -1.19 -1.58
N TYR A 119 10.92 -0.93 -2.68
CA TYR A 119 11.21 0.20 -3.56
C TYR A 119 11.06 1.53 -2.82
N MET A 120 10.03 1.67 -1.99
CA MET A 120 9.80 2.90 -1.20
C MET A 120 10.88 3.14 -0.15
N GLU A 121 11.46 2.08 0.42
CA GLU A 121 12.56 2.16 1.37
C GLU A 121 13.91 2.51 0.71
N ASN A 122 14.18 1.96 -0.47
CA ASN A 122 15.45 2.13 -1.20
C ASN A 122 15.44 3.29 -2.21
N LYS A 123 14.52 4.25 -2.07
CA LYS A 123 14.49 5.42 -2.95
C LYS A 123 15.77 6.22 -2.83
N SER A 124 16.28 6.70 -3.96
CA SER A 124 17.42 7.61 -3.98
C SER A 124 17.05 8.92 -3.29
N VAL A 125 17.78 9.21 -2.22
CA VAL A 125 17.69 10.48 -1.50
C VAL A 125 18.36 11.54 -2.38
N TYR A 126 17.55 12.50 -2.84
CA TYR A 126 18.03 13.68 -3.55
C TYR A 126 18.70 14.65 -2.56
N LEU A 127 18.10 14.81 -1.38
CA LEU A 127 18.56 15.74 -0.37
C LEU A 127 18.06 15.34 1.01
N SER A 128 18.91 15.44 2.03
CA SER A 128 18.54 15.27 3.42
C SER A 128 18.87 16.52 4.23
N ALA A 129 18.00 16.86 5.17
CA ALA A 129 18.22 17.97 6.08
C ALA A 129 17.79 17.61 7.50
N ASN A 130 18.61 17.98 8.47
CA ASN A 130 18.30 17.83 9.88
C ASN A 130 17.60 19.10 10.39
N LEU A 131 16.65 18.92 11.31
CA LEU A 131 16.26 20.02 12.18
C LEU A 131 17.34 20.22 13.24
N ASN A 132 17.76 21.47 13.41
CA ASN A 132 18.73 21.80 14.43
C ASN A 132 18.17 21.47 15.84
N GLU A 133 18.90 20.65 16.58
CA GLU A 133 18.59 20.21 17.96
C GLU A 133 17.37 19.27 18.12
N SER A 134 16.85 18.67 17.04
CA SER A 134 15.84 17.62 17.16
C SER A 134 16.26 16.34 16.46
N ASN A 135 15.69 15.23 16.91
CA ASN A 135 15.86 13.93 16.26
C ASN A 135 14.99 13.81 15.00
N THR A 136 14.66 14.91 14.33
CA THR A 136 13.81 14.95 13.14
C THR A 136 14.65 15.23 11.90
N LYS A 137 14.51 14.35 10.90
CA LYS A 137 15.19 14.44 9.61
C LYS A 137 14.18 14.54 8.47
N LEU A 138 14.39 15.48 7.56
CA LEU A 138 13.67 15.57 6.29
C LEU A 138 14.51 14.93 5.19
N PHE A 139 13.91 13.97 4.48
CA PHE A 139 14.45 13.37 3.26
C PHE A 139 13.59 13.78 2.08
N LEU A 140 14.23 14.32 1.04
CA LEU A 140 13.64 14.57 -0.26
C LEU A 140 14.15 13.50 -1.23
N TYR A 141 13.24 12.83 -1.92
CA TYR A 141 13.55 11.82 -2.90
C TYR A 141 13.53 12.40 -4.32
N SER A 142 14.26 11.75 -5.23
CA SER A 142 14.35 12.14 -6.65
C SER A 142 13.00 12.13 -7.39
N ASP A 143 12.04 11.33 -6.92
CA ASP A 143 10.70 11.18 -7.49
C ASP A 143 9.67 12.24 -7.02
N LYS A 144 10.15 13.34 -6.43
CA LYS A 144 9.33 14.42 -5.87
C LYS A 144 8.46 13.99 -4.67
N THR A 145 8.87 12.95 -3.95
CA THR A 145 8.30 12.58 -2.64
C THR A 145 9.21 12.95 -1.48
N PHE A 146 8.65 13.14 -0.29
CA PHE A 146 9.43 13.41 0.92
C PHE A 146 9.06 12.45 2.05
N LYS A 147 10.01 12.28 2.98
CA LYS A 147 9.84 11.59 4.26
C LYS A 147 10.37 12.47 5.38
N ILE A 148 9.59 12.68 6.42
CA ILE A 148 10.06 13.26 7.68
C ILE A 148 10.18 12.09 8.66
N ALA A 149 11.40 11.75 9.06
CA ALA A 149 11.64 10.73 10.06
C ALA A 149 11.89 11.41 11.40
N LYS A 150 11.14 11.05 12.42
CA LYS A 150 11.35 11.50 13.81
C LYS A 150 11.85 10.32 14.62
N TYR A 151 12.99 10.45 15.26
CA TYR A 151 13.62 9.38 16.04
C TYR A 151 13.51 9.66 17.55
N TRP A 152 13.31 8.62 18.34
CA TRP A 152 13.33 8.64 19.80
C TRP A 152 14.15 7.43 20.28
N ASN A 153 14.53 7.41 21.56
CA ASN A 153 15.34 6.33 22.14
C ASN A 153 14.73 4.93 21.96
N HIS A 154 13.41 4.84 21.77
CA HIS A 154 12.67 3.57 21.66
C HIS A 154 11.91 3.43 20.34
N GLY A 155 12.16 4.28 19.35
CA GLY A 155 11.55 4.10 18.03
C GLY A 155 11.62 5.31 17.13
N GLY A 156 10.75 5.34 16.12
CA GLY A 156 10.63 6.46 15.21
C GLY A 156 9.31 6.47 14.49
N ASP A 157 8.97 7.61 13.92
CA ASP A 157 7.75 7.83 13.14
C ASP A 157 8.10 8.48 11.82
N ASN A 158 7.34 8.16 10.76
CA ASN A 158 7.62 8.67 9.42
C ASN A 158 6.39 9.32 8.80
N ILE A 159 6.57 10.58 8.42
CA ILE A 159 5.55 11.34 7.70
C ILE A 159 5.93 11.39 6.22
N LEU A 160 5.12 10.75 5.37
CA LEU A 160 5.33 10.73 3.92
C LEU A 160 4.44 11.76 3.20
N GLY A 161 4.94 12.34 2.11
CA GLY A 161 4.17 13.25 1.25
C GLY A 161 4.84 13.54 -0.09
N LYS A 162 4.29 14.50 -0.85
CA LYS A 162 4.88 15.00 -2.11
C LYS A 162 5.49 16.37 -1.90
N TYR A 163 6.51 16.73 -2.65
CA TYR A 163 7.04 18.10 -2.63
C TYR A 163 7.11 18.70 -4.04
N GLU A 164 7.27 20.02 -4.08
CA GLU A 164 7.59 20.78 -5.28
C GLU A 164 8.75 21.72 -4.98
N LEU A 165 9.71 21.80 -5.91
CA LEU A 165 10.83 22.73 -5.84
C LEU A 165 10.74 23.68 -7.04
N LYS A 166 10.48 24.96 -6.79
CA LYS A 166 10.38 25.99 -7.84
C LYS A 166 11.06 27.26 -7.37
N ASN A 167 11.97 27.81 -8.18
CA ASN A 167 12.69 29.06 -7.88
C ASN A 167 13.33 29.06 -6.47
N ASN A 168 14.02 27.97 -6.10
CA ASN A 168 14.61 27.75 -4.77
C ASN A 168 13.61 27.65 -3.61
N ILE A 169 12.31 27.56 -3.89
CA ILE A 169 11.28 27.39 -2.87
C ILE A 169 10.86 25.93 -2.84
N LEU A 170 11.11 25.28 -1.70
CA LEU A 170 10.63 23.95 -1.38
C LEU A 170 9.22 24.05 -0.77
N THR A 171 8.25 23.40 -1.40
CA THR A 171 6.87 23.30 -0.91
C THR A 171 6.51 21.85 -0.62
N LEU A 172 6.23 21.53 0.64
CA LEU A 172 5.77 20.21 1.07
C LEU A 172 4.24 20.14 0.98
N LYS A 173 3.73 19.23 0.15
CA LYS A 173 2.30 19.02 -0.12
C LYS A 173 1.77 17.90 0.76
N LYS A 174 1.29 18.26 1.95
CA LYS A 174 0.55 17.37 2.86
C LYS A 174 -0.37 18.19 3.75
N ASP A 175 -1.64 17.81 3.83
CA ASP A 175 -2.60 18.46 4.72
C ASP A 175 -2.20 18.24 6.19
N ASP A 176 -2.46 19.25 7.03
CA ASP A 176 -2.16 19.24 8.46
C ASP A 176 -0.69 18.91 8.83
N LEU A 177 0.26 19.09 7.91
CA LEU A 177 1.69 18.77 8.12
C LEU A 177 2.26 19.34 9.43
N GLU A 178 1.92 20.59 9.72
CA GLU A 178 2.38 21.29 10.92
C GLU A 178 1.84 20.62 12.19
N LYS A 179 0.57 20.21 12.20
CA LYS A 179 0.01 19.48 13.37
C LYS A 179 0.63 18.10 13.52
N ILE A 180 0.77 17.37 12.42
CA ILE A 180 1.28 15.98 12.42
C ILE A 180 2.78 15.95 12.79
N SER A 181 3.53 17.01 12.44
CA SER A 181 4.95 17.15 12.82
C SER A 181 5.17 17.84 14.17
N ASN A 182 4.12 18.02 14.99
CA ASN A 182 4.18 18.76 16.26
C ASN A 182 4.81 20.16 16.11
N PHE A 183 4.48 20.84 15.01
CA PHE A 183 4.94 22.17 14.63
C PHE A 183 6.45 22.29 14.42
N GLU A 184 7.14 21.17 14.20
CA GLU A 184 8.56 21.18 13.85
C GLU A 184 8.80 21.50 12.36
N ILE A 185 7.92 21.00 11.47
CA ILE A 185 8.05 21.18 10.02
C ILE A 185 6.89 22.02 9.47
N THR A 186 7.19 22.96 8.57
CA THR A 186 6.19 23.76 7.85
C THR A 186 6.09 23.34 6.37
N HIS A 187 5.06 23.85 5.68
CA HIS A 187 4.82 23.56 4.27
C HIS A 187 5.80 24.22 3.31
N ARG A 188 6.54 25.25 3.73
CA ARG A 188 7.33 26.07 2.80
C ARG A 188 8.69 26.45 3.37
N TYR A 189 9.72 26.28 2.55
CA TYR A 189 11.07 26.68 2.87
C TYR A 189 11.80 27.30 1.67
N ASN A 190 12.75 28.19 1.94
CA ASN A 190 13.64 28.78 0.96
C ASN A 190 15.01 28.08 1.03
N ILE A 191 15.44 27.48 -0.08
CA ILE A 191 16.74 26.81 -0.21
C ILE A 191 17.79 27.85 -0.64
N PHE A 192 18.71 28.18 0.26
CA PHE A 192 19.87 29.00 -0.07
C PHE A 192 21.09 28.10 -0.25
N SER A 193 21.52 27.89 -1.51
CA SER A 193 22.60 26.94 -1.82
C SER A 193 23.96 27.34 -1.24
N LYS A 194 24.16 28.62 -0.90
CA LYS A 194 25.44 29.13 -0.38
C LYS A 194 25.73 28.68 1.05
N ASP A 195 24.71 28.57 1.90
CA ASP A 195 24.92 28.43 3.35
C ASP A 195 24.53 27.05 3.89
N ARG A 196 24.10 26.13 3.01
CA ARG A 196 23.52 24.83 3.35
C ARG A 196 22.35 24.89 4.35
N ILE A 197 21.70 26.04 4.46
CA ILE A 197 20.58 26.29 5.36
C ILE A 197 19.31 26.44 4.53
N ILE A 198 18.26 25.74 4.95
CA ILE A 198 16.91 25.95 4.46
C ILE A 198 16.17 26.81 5.48
N THR A 199 15.81 28.03 5.10
CA THR A 199 15.10 28.95 6.00
C THR A 199 13.60 28.90 5.77
N THR A 200 12.85 29.21 6.82
CA THR A 200 11.39 29.37 6.75
C THR A 200 11.03 30.82 7.04
N ASP A 201 10.11 31.37 6.24
CA ASP A 201 9.58 32.72 6.46
C ASP A 201 8.49 32.75 7.55
N LYS A 202 8.09 31.57 8.05
CA LYS A 202 7.03 31.42 9.05
C LYS A 202 7.59 31.49 10.47
N LYS A 203 7.16 32.49 11.24
CA LYS A 203 7.53 32.64 12.66
C LYS A 203 7.15 31.38 13.46
N GLY A 204 8.05 30.93 14.33
CA GLY A 204 7.85 29.77 15.21
C GLY A 204 8.38 28.44 14.68
N PHE A 205 8.85 28.37 13.43
CA PHE A 205 9.46 27.17 12.86
C PHE A 205 10.98 27.29 12.80
N LYS A 206 11.69 26.17 13.01
CA LYS A 206 13.15 26.11 12.96
C LYS A 206 13.65 25.96 11.51
N ASN A 207 14.85 26.47 11.25
CA ASN A 207 15.56 26.27 9.99
C ASN A 207 16.05 24.81 9.89
N LEU A 208 16.17 24.32 8.65
CA LEU A 208 16.75 23.01 8.35
C LEU A 208 18.21 23.21 7.91
N ILE A 209 19.07 22.25 8.22
CA ILE A 209 20.48 22.26 7.82
C ILE A 209 20.72 21.02 6.96
N PHE A 210 21.30 21.18 5.77
CA PHE A 210 21.65 20.04 4.93
C PHE A 210 22.73 19.18 5.60
N ASP A 211 22.55 17.87 5.50
CA ASP A 211 23.63 16.90 5.71
C ASP A 211 24.66 16.98 4.55
#